data_AF-A0A4P2QLH0-F1
#
_entry.id   AF-A0A4P2QLH0-F1
#
_cell.length_a   1.000
_cell.length_b   1.000
_cell.length_c   1.000
_cell.angle_alpha   90.00
_cell.angle_beta   90.00
_cell.angle_gamma   90.00
#
_symmetry.space_group_name_H-M   'P 1'
#
loop_
_entity.id
_entity.type
_entity.pdbx_description
1 polymer ?
#
loop_
_entity_poly.entity_id
_entity_poly.type
_entity_poly.pdbx_seq_one_letter_code
_entity_poly.pdbx_strand_id
1 'polypeptide(L)'
;MGNACVQALADALDLGSLLQEVRDRHGEFDLLAHWTQGEFHHDVVIRIHRFAPLPGPVLVVSTNCNGGVKEVLCFGEVPDRYALWHHRCPGVPEFSGALPPIAAQARTPHYFDPCELLAADARSELRAEFRERDLGGGWRPRCG
;
A
#
# COMPACT_ATOMS: atom_id res chain seq x y z
N MET A 1 2.01 -16.55 -14.99
CA MET A 1 3.18 -15.69 -15.33
C MET A 1 3.11 -14.34 -14.62
N GLY A 2 2.03 -13.55 -14.73
CA GLY A 2 1.93 -12.23 -14.09
C GLY A 2 2.19 -12.20 -12.57
N ASN A 3 1.76 -13.23 -11.82
CA ASN A 3 1.99 -13.28 -10.37
C ASN A 3 3.48 -13.41 -9.99
N ALA A 4 4.30 -14.07 -10.82
CA ALA A 4 5.74 -14.20 -10.56
C ALA A 4 6.49 -12.86 -10.74
N CYS A 5 6.02 -12.01 -11.66
CA CYS A 5 6.58 -10.67 -11.84
C CYS A 5 6.26 -9.75 -10.66
N VAL A 6 5.04 -9.84 -10.12
CA VAL A 6 4.65 -9.11 -8.91
C VAL A 6 5.42 -9.63 -7.69
N GLN A 7 5.63 -10.94 -7.59
CA GLN A 7 6.48 -11.52 -6.53
C GLN A 7 7.92 -11.00 -6.60
N ALA A 8 8.54 -10.96 -7.78
CA ALA A 8 9.90 -10.45 -7.95
C ALA A 8 10.05 -8.99 -7.48
N LEU A 9 9.02 -8.15 -7.69
CA LEU A 9 8.99 -6.78 -7.17
C LEU A 9 8.89 -6.77 -5.64
N ALA A 10 8.06 -7.62 -5.05
CA ALA A 10 7.94 -7.73 -3.59
C ALA A 10 9.24 -8.25 -2.95
N ASP A 11 9.95 -9.16 -3.62
CA ASP A 11 11.22 -9.74 -3.16
C ASP A 11 12.38 -8.73 -3.13
N ALA A 12 12.20 -7.52 -3.68
CA ALA A 12 13.14 -6.41 -3.51
C ALA A 12 13.16 -5.88 -2.07
N LEU A 13 12.13 -6.16 -1.26
CA LEU A 13 11.96 -5.84 0.18
C LEU A 13 11.97 -4.36 0.57
N ASP A 14 12.52 -3.46 -0.25
CA ASP A 14 12.52 -2.02 -0.05
C ASP A 14 12.03 -1.27 -1.29
N LEU A 15 11.41 -0.11 -1.06
CA LEU A 15 10.78 0.69 -2.10
C LEU A 15 11.80 1.19 -3.13
N GLY A 16 13.02 1.54 -2.71
CA GLY A 16 14.04 2.06 -3.63
C GLY A 16 14.44 1.01 -4.65
N SER A 17 14.78 -0.20 -4.19
CA SER A 17 15.11 -1.35 -5.02
C SER A 17 13.95 -1.75 -5.92
N LEU A 18 12.72 -1.76 -5.40
CA LEU A 18 11.51 -2.04 -6.18
C LEU A 18 11.33 -1.03 -7.33
N LEU A 19 11.43 0.28 -7.04
CA LEU A 19 11.26 1.31 -8.06
C LEU A 19 12.39 1.28 -9.09
N GLN A 20 13.61 0.92 -8.69
CA GLN A 20 14.72 0.73 -9.62
C GLN A 20 14.46 -0.45 -10.56
N GLU A 21 13.98 -1.58 -10.04
CA GLU A 21 13.58 -2.75 -10.83
C GLU A 21 12.45 -2.41 -11.81
N VAL A 22 11.46 -1.61 -11.40
CA VAL A 22 10.42 -1.10 -12.31
C VAL A 22 11.05 -0.29 -13.43
N ARG A 23 11.99 0.62 -13.13
CA ARG A 23 12.68 1.42 -14.16
C ARG A 23 13.47 0.57 -15.13
N ASP A 24 14.19 -0.43 -14.63
CA ASP A 24 15.06 -1.28 -15.44
C ASP A 24 14.26 -2.18 -16.38
N ARG A 25 13.12 -2.70 -15.93
CA ARG A 25 12.32 -3.66 -16.70
C ARG A 25 11.17 -3.05 -17.50
N HIS A 26 10.59 -1.98 -16.98
CA HIS A 26 9.36 -1.39 -17.50
C HIS A 26 9.52 0.08 -17.93
N GLY A 27 10.68 0.69 -17.69
CA GLY A 27 10.94 2.08 -18.01
C GLY A 27 10.27 3.04 -17.04
N GLU A 28 9.90 4.22 -17.53
CA GLU A 28 9.30 5.27 -16.69
C GLU A 28 7.94 4.87 -16.11
N PHE A 29 7.64 5.45 -14.96
CA PHE A 29 6.37 5.31 -14.26
C PHE A 29 5.93 6.65 -13.70
N ASP A 30 4.61 6.84 -13.56
CA ASP A 30 4.03 7.99 -12.87
C ASP A 30 3.73 7.65 -11.41
N LEU A 31 4.05 8.56 -10.49
CA LEU A 31 3.52 8.53 -9.13
C LEU A 31 2.12 9.14 -9.13
N LEU A 32 1.10 8.31 -8.94
CA LEU A 32 -0.31 8.75 -8.96
C LEU A 32 -0.77 9.23 -7.58
N ALA A 33 -0.35 8.55 -6.53
CA ALA A 33 -0.72 8.88 -5.17
C ALA A 33 0.25 8.31 -4.14
N HIS A 34 0.26 8.96 -2.98
CA HIS A 34 0.87 8.46 -1.76
C HIS A 34 -0.17 8.54 -0.65
N TRP A 35 -0.77 7.40 -0.30
CA TRP A 35 -1.75 7.34 0.77
C TRP A 35 -1.09 6.91 2.07
N THR A 36 -1.36 7.63 3.14
CA THR A 36 -0.91 7.29 4.49
C THR A 36 -2.09 6.87 5.33
N GLN A 37 -1.94 5.82 6.15
CA GLN A 37 -2.94 5.46 7.15
C GLN A 37 -2.24 5.28 8.49
N GLY A 38 -2.60 6.13 9.44
CA GLY A 38 -1.84 6.26 10.67
C GLY A 38 -0.36 6.63 10.43
N GLU A 39 0.50 6.33 11.42
CA GLU A 39 1.92 6.70 11.40
C GLU A 39 2.81 5.76 10.56
N PHE A 40 2.41 4.51 10.37
CA PHE A 40 3.34 3.44 9.97
C PHE A 40 2.99 2.73 8.66
N HIS A 41 1.94 3.15 7.96
CA HIS A 41 1.55 2.55 6.70
C HIS A 41 1.46 3.56 5.58
N HIS A 42 2.07 3.20 4.47
CA HIS A 42 2.00 3.93 3.22
C HIS A 42 1.58 2.99 2.10
N ASP A 43 0.74 3.48 1.21
CA ASP A 43 0.51 2.90 -0.11
C ASP A 43 1.05 3.88 -1.15
N VAL A 44 2.05 3.44 -1.90
CA VAL A 44 2.61 4.18 -3.04
C VAL A 44 1.95 3.64 -4.30
N VAL A 45 1.17 4.48 -4.97
CA VAL A 45 0.40 4.10 -6.14
C VAL A 45 1.10 4.62 -7.39
N ILE A 46 1.55 3.69 -8.25
CA ILE A 46 2.27 4.04 -9.48
C ILE A 46 1.58 3.48 -10.72
N ARG A 47 1.75 4.19 -11.85
CA ARG A 47 1.36 3.71 -13.18
C ARG A 47 2.59 3.36 -13.99
N ILE A 48 2.64 2.14 -14.49
CA ILE A 48 3.70 1.64 -15.34
C ILE A 48 3.24 1.73 -16.80
N HIS A 49 3.95 2.49 -17.64
CA HIS A 49 3.57 2.67 -19.04
C HIS A 49 3.80 1.41 -19.88
N ARG A 50 4.93 0.72 -19.68
CA ARG A 50 5.23 -0.56 -20.34
C ARG A 50 5.03 -1.72 -19.37
N PHE A 51 3.77 -1.96 -19.01
CA PHE A 51 3.44 -2.84 -17.89
C PHE A 51 3.71 -4.32 -18.16
N ALA A 52 3.54 -4.83 -19.39
CA ALA A 52 3.83 -6.23 -19.69
C ALA A 52 5.29 -6.59 -19.30
N PRO A 53 5.54 -7.74 -18.65
CA PRO A 53 4.62 -8.87 -18.41
C PRO A 53 3.72 -8.80 -17.16
N LEU A 54 3.65 -7.66 -16.46
CA LEU A 54 2.69 -7.47 -15.36
C LEU A 54 1.25 -7.61 -15.88
N PRO A 55 0.31 -8.12 -15.06
CA PRO A 55 -1.06 -8.34 -15.50
C PRO A 55 -1.91 -7.05 -15.53
N GLY A 56 -1.38 -5.92 -15.06
CA GLY A 56 -2.04 -4.62 -15.11
C GLY A 56 -1.04 -3.46 -14.99
N PRO A 57 -1.44 -2.23 -15.39
CA PRO A 57 -0.55 -1.07 -15.42
C PRO A 57 -0.44 -0.33 -14.09
N VAL A 58 -1.26 -0.64 -13.08
CA VAL A 58 -1.23 0.06 -11.79
C VAL A 58 -0.67 -0.87 -10.72
N LEU A 59 0.30 -0.38 -9.96
CA LEU A 59 0.77 -1.02 -8.74
C LEU A 59 0.39 -0.19 -7.52
N VAL A 60 -0.07 -0.87 -6.48
CA VAL A 60 -0.13 -0.33 -5.11
C VAL A 60 0.94 -1.04 -4.30
N VAL A 61 1.96 -0.30 -3.90
CA VAL A 61 3.08 -0.81 -3.10
C VAL A 61 2.87 -0.38 -1.65
N SER A 62 2.52 -1.34 -0.81
CA SER A 62 2.36 -1.11 0.63
C SER A 62 3.70 -1.18 1.34
N THR A 63 4.03 -0.15 2.10
CA THR A 63 5.30 -0.06 2.82
C THR A 63 5.09 0.33 4.29
N ASN A 64 6.10 0.06 5.12
CA ASN A 64 6.24 0.74 6.41
C ASN A 64 6.75 2.18 6.23
N CYS A 65 6.85 2.93 7.33
CA CYS A 65 7.36 4.31 7.33
C CYS A 65 8.81 4.47 6.80
N ASN A 66 9.60 3.40 6.80
CA ASN A 66 10.98 3.39 6.32
C ASN A 66 11.11 2.87 4.87
N GLY A 67 9.99 2.64 4.17
CA GLY A 67 9.99 2.15 2.79
C GLY A 67 10.17 0.63 2.65
N GLY A 68 10.16 -0.14 3.75
CA GLY A 68 10.17 -1.60 3.69
C GLY A 68 8.85 -2.12 3.10
N VAL A 69 8.92 -2.83 1.99
CA VAL A 69 7.77 -3.36 1.25
C VAL A 69 7.13 -4.50 2.04
N LYS A 70 5.81 -4.45 2.17
CA LYS A 70 4.98 -5.46 2.84
C LYS A 70 4.13 -6.23 1.85
N GLU A 71 3.56 -5.53 0.88
CA GLU A 71 2.64 -6.07 -0.10
C GLU A 71 2.75 -5.28 -1.40
N VAL A 72 2.59 -5.97 -2.53
CA VAL A 72 2.46 -5.37 -3.85
C VAL A 72 1.18 -5.91 -4.49
N LEU A 73 0.27 -5.01 -4.84
CA LEU A 73 -0.97 -5.31 -5.54
C LEU A 73 -0.89 -4.75 -6.96
N CYS A 74 -1.40 -5.51 -7.93
CA CYS A 74 -1.48 -5.09 -9.33
C CYS A 74 -2.93 -4.99 -9.78
N PHE A 75 -3.28 -3.90 -10.45
CA PHE A 75 -4.63 -3.59 -10.91
C PHE A 75 -4.66 -3.14 -12.38
N GLY A 76 -5.81 -3.29 -13.01
CA GLY A 76 -6.11 -2.71 -14.32
C GLY A 76 -6.28 -1.17 -14.27
N GLU A 77 -6.80 -0.67 -13.16
CA GLU A 77 -7.10 0.74 -12.91
C GLU A 77 -6.75 1.13 -11.46
N VAL A 78 -6.78 2.43 -11.16
CA VAL A 78 -6.47 2.92 -9.81
C VAL A 78 -7.60 2.54 -8.87
N PRO A 79 -7.36 1.76 -7.81
CA PRO A 79 -8.41 1.46 -6.84
C PRO A 79 -8.78 2.72 -6.05
N ASP A 80 -10.00 2.77 -5.51
CA ASP A 80 -10.32 3.74 -4.48
C ASP A 80 -9.57 3.38 -3.17
N ARG A 81 -9.04 4.40 -2.49
CA ARG A 81 -8.27 4.24 -1.27
C ARG A 81 -9.07 3.51 -0.19
N TYR A 82 -10.33 3.91 0.04
CA TYR A 82 -11.13 3.36 1.12
C TYR A 82 -11.82 2.05 0.74
N ALA A 83 -12.04 1.78 -0.55
CA ALA A 83 -12.38 0.45 -1.02
C ALA A 83 -11.24 -0.57 -0.75
N LEU A 84 -9.98 -0.15 -0.90
CA LEU A 84 -8.81 -0.98 -0.55
C LEU A 84 -8.70 -1.23 0.95
N TRP A 85 -8.93 -0.21 1.77
CA TRP A 85 -8.98 -0.38 3.21
C TRP A 85 -10.16 -1.24 3.67
N HIS A 86 -11.32 -1.11 3.04
CA HIS A 86 -12.48 -1.98 3.30
C HIS A 86 -12.17 -3.43 2.94
N HIS A 87 -11.48 -3.68 1.81
CA HIS A 87 -11.04 -5.03 1.45
C HIS A 87 -10.04 -5.61 2.47
N ARG A 88 -9.11 -4.81 2.98
CA ARG A 88 -8.12 -5.23 3.98
C ARG A 88 -8.73 -5.48 5.36
N CYS A 89 -9.62 -4.58 5.79
CA CYS A 89 -10.24 -4.57 7.11
C CYS A 89 -11.75 -4.37 7.00
N PRO A 90 -12.51 -5.39 6.56
CA PRO A 90 -13.95 -5.27 6.31
C PRO A 90 -14.78 -5.00 7.56
N GLY A 91 -14.22 -5.22 8.75
CA GLY A 91 -14.86 -4.92 10.03
C GLY A 91 -14.84 -3.44 10.44
N VAL A 92 -14.14 -2.57 9.70
CA VAL A 92 -14.05 -1.13 10.00
C VAL A 92 -15.14 -0.38 9.23
N PRO A 93 -16.19 0.12 9.92
CA PRO A 93 -17.39 0.65 9.26
C PRO A 93 -17.17 1.96 8.49
N GLU A 94 -16.12 2.72 8.80
CA GLU A 94 -15.77 3.97 8.12
C GLU A 94 -15.24 3.73 6.70
N PHE A 95 -14.77 2.52 6.41
CA PHE A 95 -14.30 2.16 5.07
C PHE A 95 -15.40 1.46 4.30
N SER A 96 -15.61 1.91 3.06
CA SER A 96 -16.61 1.35 2.15
C SER A 96 -16.13 1.48 0.71
N GLY A 97 -16.83 0.81 -0.20
CA GLY A 97 -16.55 0.82 -1.63
C GLY A 97 -16.25 -0.58 -2.17
N ALA A 98 -16.34 -0.71 -3.50
CA ALA A 98 -16.01 -1.94 -4.21
C ALA A 98 -14.62 -1.82 -4.81
N LEU A 99 -13.74 -2.75 -4.46
CA LEU A 99 -12.38 -2.80 -5.02
C LEU A 99 -12.45 -3.34 -6.46
N PRO A 100 -11.75 -2.74 -7.45
CA PRO A 100 -11.57 -3.37 -8.74
C PRO A 100 -10.85 -4.72 -8.60
N PRO A 101 -10.96 -5.63 -9.60
CA PRO A 101 -10.30 -6.92 -9.54
C PRO A 101 -8.79 -6.79 -9.33
N ILE A 102 -8.27 -7.47 -8.30
CA ILE A 102 -6.83 -7.61 -8.08
C ILE A 102 -6.29 -8.55 -9.15
N ALA A 103 -5.47 -8.04 -10.06
CA ALA A 103 -4.90 -8.80 -11.16
C ALA A 103 -3.75 -9.72 -10.70
N ALA A 104 -3.01 -9.30 -9.68
CA ALA A 104 -2.01 -10.12 -8.96
C ALA A 104 -1.68 -9.48 -7.60
N GLN A 105 -1.14 -10.28 -6.69
CA GLN A 105 -0.77 -9.88 -5.33
C GLN A 105 0.42 -10.68 -4.86
N ALA A 106 1.38 -10.00 -4.24
CA ALA A 106 2.49 -10.63 -3.53
C ALA A 106 2.68 -9.98 -2.16
N ARG A 107 3.03 -10.79 -1.16
CA ARG A 107 3.39 -10.33 0.19
C ARG A 107 4.83 -10.72 0.48
N THR A 108 5.53 -9.85 1.20
CA THR A 108 6.89 -10.12 1.65
C THR A 108 6.86 -10.91 2.96
N PRO A 109 8.01 -11.41 3.45
CA PRO A 109 8.12 -12.00 4.77
C PRO A 109 7.94 -10.99 5.92
N HIS A 110 7.89 -9.68 5.65
CA HIS A 110 7.67 -8.68 6.68
C HIS A 110 6.27 -8.84 7.28
N TYR A 111 6.19 -8.70 8.61
CA TYR A 111 4.92 -8.73 9.30
C TYR A 111 4.01 -7.60 8.80
N PHE A 112 2.79 -7.97 8.41
CA PHE A 112 1.78 -7.04 7.93
C PHE A 112 0.37 -7.49 8.27
N ASP A 113 -0.16 -6.95 9.36
CA ASP A 113 -1.59 -6.94 9.65
C ASP A 113 -2.10 -5.49 9.54
N PRO A 114 -2.90 -5.15 8.51
CA PRO A 114 -3.43 -3.80 8.35
C PRO A 114 -4.44 -3.42 9.43
N CYS A 115 -5.12 -4.38 10.08
CA CYS A 115 -6.18 -4.09 11.03
C CYS A 115 -5.63 -3.80 12.43
N GLU A 116 -4.49 -4.38 12.80
CA GLU A 116 -3.77 -4.00 14.02
C GLU A 116 -3.35 -2.53 14.02
N LEU A 117 -3.07 -1.95 12.85
CA LEU A 117 -2.75 -0.53 12.71
C LEU A 117 -3.95 0.37 13.02
N LEU A 118 -5.17 -0.15 12.88
CA LEU A 118 -6.41 0.61 13.03
C LEU A 118 -6.98 0.52 14.45
N ALA A 119 -6.51 -0.46 15.22
CA ALA A 119 -6.98 -0.75 16.56
C ALA A 119 -6.91 0.46 17.49
N ALA A 120 -7.78 0.48 18.51
CA ALA A 120 -7.82 1.59 19.46
C ALA A 120 -6.56 1.71 20.32
N ASP A 121 -5.86 0.60 20.51
CA ASP A 121 -4.59 0.46 21.20
C ASP A 121 -3.40 0.32 20.24
N ALA A 122 -3.60 0.61 18.94
CA ALA A 122 -2.51 0.60 17.96
C ALA A 122 -1.32 1.42 18.46
N ARG A 123 -0.10 0.90 18.24
CA ARG A 123 1.14 1.60 18.58
C ARG A 123 1.16 2.98 17.92
N SER A 124 1.77 3.94 18.62
CA SER A 124 2.03 5.29 18.11
C SER A 124 3.31 5.81 18.75
N GLU A 125 4.14 6.49 17.95
CA GLU A 125 5.35 7.17 18.40
C GLU A 125 5.06 8.61 18.84
N LEU A 126 3.87 9.12 18.51
CA LEU A 126 3.36 10.38 19.01
C LEU A 126 2.81 10.23 20.44
N ARG A 127 3.09 11.24 21.28
CA ARG A 127 2.43 11.37 22.59
C ARG A 127 0.93 11.64 22.41
N ALA A 128 0.13 11.25 23.40
CA ALA A 128 -1.33 11.34 23.34
C ALA A 128 -1.84 12.77 23.07
N GLU A 129 -1.14 13.78 23.58
CA GLU A 129 -1.47 15.20 23.38
C GLU A 129 -1.20 15.71 21.95
N PHE A 130 -0.35 15.01 21.18
CA PHE A 130 0.05 15.39 19.81
C PHE A 130 -0.55 14.51 18.72
N ARG A 131 -1.46 13.59 19.08
CA ARG A 131 -2.10 12.69 18.12
C ARG A 131 -3.61 12.77 18.15
N GLU A 132 -4.21 12.34 17.04
CA GLU A 132 -5.64 12.12 16.90
C GLU A 132 -5.91 10.87 16.08
N ARG A 133 -7.14 10.36 16.17
CA ARG A 133 -7.55 9.20 15.39
C ARG A 133 -7.69 9.58 13.92
N ASP A 134 -7.09 8.79 13.06
CA ASP A 134 -7.34 8.89 11.61
C ASP A 134 -8.68 8.21 11.26
N LEU A 135 -9.22 8.51 10.08
CA LEU A 135 -10.46 7.90 9.61
C LEU A 135 -10.32 6.37 9.57
N GLY A 136 -11.25 5.66 10.20
CA GLY A 136 -11.22 4.19 10.31
C GLY A 136 -10.15 3.63 11.25
N GLY A 137 -9.34 4.48 11.89
CA GLY A 137 -8.40 4.07 12.93
C GLY A 137 -6.94 4.37 12.63
N GLY A 138 -6.08 4.01 13.59
CA GLY A 138 -4.70 4.46 13.63
C GLY A 138 -4.56 5.89 14.13
N TRP A 139 -3.32 6.32 14.26
CA TRP A 139 -2.95 7.60 14.85
C TRP A 139 -2.27 8.48 13.81
N ARG A 140 -2.68 9.74 13.73
CA ARG A 140 -2.01 10.76 12.91
C ARG A 140 -1.60 11.96 13.77
N PRO A 141 -0.61 12.75 13.34
CA PRO A 141 -0.30 14.02 13.99
C PRO A 141 -1.55 14.90 14.07
N ARG A 142 -1.79 15.47 15.25
CA ARG A 142 -2.78 16.51 15.41
C ARG A 142 -2.27 17.77 14.72
N CYS A 143 -2.94 18.18 13.64
CA CYS A 143 -2.69 19.48 13.04
C CYS A 143 -3.41 20.53 13.90
N GLY A 144 -2.66 21.50 14.42
CA GLY A 144 -3.21 22.62 15.19
C GLY A 144 -3.98 23.62 14.34
#